data_AF-R1GMD3-F1
#
_entry.id   AF-R1GMD3-F1
#
_cell.length_a   1.000
_cell.length_b   1.000
_cell.length_c   1.000
_cell.angle_alpha   90.00
_cell.angle_beta   90.00
_cell.angle_gamma   90.00
#
_symmetry.space_group_name_H-M   'P 1'
#
loop_
_entity.id
_entity.type
_entity.pdbx_description
1 polymer ?
#
loop_
_entity_poly.entity_id
_entity_poly.type
_entity_poly.pdbx_seq_one_letter_code
_entity_poly.pdbx_strand_id
1 'polypeptide(L)'
;MPAEVVKAAQHPMFDVIYEVRDRIDRVKALEAEKQRDAAAFDDAQQNLKDIKSRGDAPSSDDIERVHQAMSSRTNTRLEIMTIMQDIGDKSELIFQLRDDYEAYCKALRKAMKPGEKPPPMASEVLKEIAEVMDLLKTDV
;
A
#
# COMPACT_ATOMS: atom_id res chain seq x y z
N MET A 1 -5.40 17.96 34.52
CA MET A 1 -6.02 16.78 33.84
C MET A 1 -7.45 17.16 33.50
N PRO A 2 -8.02 16.76 32.34
CA PRO A 2 -7.93 15.38 31.81
C PRO A 2 -7.76 15.31 30.26
N ALA A 3 -6.88 14.51 29.66
CA ALA A 3 -6.87 13.04 29.58
C ALA A 3 -8.20 12.36 29.17
N GLU A 4 -9.36 13.04 29.21
CA GLU A 4 -10.67 12.42 28.96
C GLU A 4 -11.25 12.74 27.57
N VAL A 5 -10.68 13.69 26.83
CA VAL A 5 -11.17 14.03 25.48
C VAL A 5 -10.73 13.00 24.41
N VAL A 6 -9.80 12.10 24.75
CA VAL A 6 -9.26 11.09 23.80
C VAL A 6 -10.17 9.85 23.69
N LYS A 7 -11.26 9.78 24.48
CA LYS A 7 -12.34 8.81 24.29
C LYS A 7 -13.54 9.46 23.58
N ALA A 8 -13.30 10.12 22.44
CA ALA A 8 -14.33 10.10 21.42
C ALA A 8 -14.59 8.62 21.15
N ALA A 9 -15.81 8.14 21.47
CA ALA A 9 -16.19 6.73 21.35
C ALA A 9 -15.59 6.15 20.07
N GLN A 10 -14.59 5.27 20.19
CA GLN A 10 -13.87 4.70 19.06
C GLN A 10 -14.88 3.93 18.24
N HIS A 11 -15.39 4.55 17.18
CA HIS A 11 -16.20 3.86 16.20
C HIS A 11 -15.33 2.74 15.61
N PRO A 12 -15.84 1.51 15.45
CA PRO A 12 -15.06 0.38 14.92
C PRO A 12 -14.37 0.68 13.58
N MET A 13 -14.92 1.64 12.84
CA MET A 13 -14.35 2.14 11.59
C MET A 13 -12.98 2.81 11.75
N PHE A 14 -12.63 3.37 12.92
CA PHE A 14 -11.31 3.97 13.10
C PHE A 14 -10.19 2.95 12.97
N ASP A 15 -10.33 1.80 13.63
CA ASP A 15 -9.31 0.74 13.58
C ASP A 15 -9.16 0.21 12.16
N VAL A 16 -10.27 0.01 11.46
CA VAL A 16 -10.29 -0.39 10.04
C VAL A 16 -9.60 0.66 9.16
N ILE A 17 -9.88 1.94 9.38
CA ILE A 17 -9.27 3.04 8.60
C ILE A 17 -7.75 3.07 8.80
N TYR A 18 -7.28 3.01 10.05
CA TYR A 18 -5.84 3.04 10.32
C TYR A 18 -5.13 1.83 9.73
N GLU A 19 -5.69 0.64 9.92
CA GLU A 19 -5.09 -0.58 9.39
C GLU A 19 -5.03 -0.59 7.85
N VAL A 20 -6.09 -0.15 7.17
CA VAL A 20 -6.11 -0.05 5.70
C VAL A 20 -5.11 0.99 5.21
N ARG A 21 -4.96 2.12 5.92
CA ARG A 21 -3.97 3.15 5.57
C ARG A 21 -2.53 2.67 5.69
N ASP A 22 -2.20 1.98 6.78
CA ASP A 22 -0.86 1.41 6.96
C ASP A 22 -0.52 0.42 5.82
N ARG A 23 -1.51 -0.36 5.39
CA ARG A 23 -1.38 -1.27 4.25
C ARG A 23 -1.21 -0.53 2.92
N ILE A 24 -1.98 0.53 2.69
CA ILE A 24 -1.85 1.41 1.51
C ILE A 24 -0.44 2.02 1.44
N ASP A 25 0.08 2.51 2.56
CA ASP A 25 1.41 3.09 2.62
C ASP A 25 2.49 2.03 2.39
N ARG A 26 2.30 0.80 2.88
CA ARG A 26 3.17 -0.33 2.55
C ARG A 26 3.15 -0.65 1.05
N VAL A 27 1.98 -0.66 0.39
CA VAL A 27 1.88 -0.89 -1.06
C VAL A 27 2.63 0.20 -1.83
N LYS A 28 2.48 1.48 -1.46
CA LYS A 28 3.23 2.58 -2.10
C LYS A 28 4.74 2.41 -1.95
N ALA A 29 5.20 1.97 -0.78
CA ALA A 29 6.62 1.70 -0.55
C ALA A 29 7.12 0.53 -1.41
N LEU A 30 6.34 -0.56 -1.50
CA LEU A 30 6.65 -1.73 -2.32
C LEU A 30 6.63 -1.39 -3.82
N GLU A 31 5.77 -0.50 -4.28
CA GLU A 31 5.78 -0.03 -5.67
C GLU A 31 7.03 0.78 -6.01
N ALA A 32 7.50 1.61 -5.07
CA ALA A 32 8.80 2.28 -5.22
C ALA A 32 9.99 1.29 -5.18
N GLU A 33 9.88 0.19 -4.44
CA GLU A 33 10.85 -0.90 -4.43
C GLU A 33 10.82 -1.71 -5.74
N LYS A 34 9.65 -2.04 -6.25
CA LYS A 34 9.45 -2.71 -7.54
C LYS A 34 10.09 -1.94 -8.70
N GLN A 35 10.00 -0.61 -8.71
CA GLN A 35 10.69 0.22 -9.72
C GLN A 35 12.21 0.11 -9.62
N ARG A 36 12.75 0.06 -8.39
CA ARG A 36 14.19 -0.14 -8.15
C ARG A 36 14.65 -1.54 -8.54
N ASP A 37 13.87 -2.55 -8.21
CA ASP A 37 14.15 -3.96 -8.56
C ASP A 37 14.08 -4.19 -10.07
N ALA A 38 13.15 -3.52 -10.77
CA ALA A 38 13.06 -3.57 -12.23
C ALA A 38 14.34 -2.98 -12.87
N ALA A 39 14.80 -1.82 -12.41
CA ALA A 39 16.04 -1.23 -12.90
C ALA A 39 17.25 -2.14 -12.60
N ALA A 40 17.36 -2.68 -11.39
CA ALA A 40 18.44 -3.59 -11.02
C ALA A 40 18.44 -4.88 -11.86
N PHE A 41 17.27 -5.41 -12.19
CA PHE A 41 17.14 -6.57 -13.07
C PHE A 41 17.56 -6.24 -14.50
N ASP A 42 17.14 -5.10 -15.05
CA ASP A 42 17.50 -4.66 -16.39
C ASP A 42 19.02 -4.43 -16.50
N ASP A 43 19.63 -3.81 -15.50
CA ASP A 43 21.08 -3.63 -15.41
C ASP A 43 21.83 -4.98 -15.33
N ALA A 44 21.35 -5.91 -14.51
CA ALA A 44 21.95 -7.24 -14.40
C ALA A 44 21.81 -8.04 -15.71
N GLN A 45 20.65 -7.94 -16.38
CA GLN A 45 20.44 -8.54 -17.70
C GLN A 45 21.31 -7.90 -18.77
N GLN A 46 21.48 -6.57 -18.75
CA GLN A 46 22.32 -5.88 -19.71
C GLN A 46 23.79 -6.28 -19.55
N ASN A 47 24.28 -6.38 -18.32
CA ASN A 47 25.63 -6.89 -18.05
C ASN A 47 25.85 -8.30 -18.63
N LEU A 48 24.90 -9.22 -18.48
CA LEU A 48 25.00 -10.56 -19.10
C LEU A 48 25.06 -10.49 -20.64
N LYS A 49 24.25 -9.62 -21.26
CA LYS A 49 24.28 -9.43 -22.72
C LYS A 49 25.64 -8.91 -23.18
N ASP A 50 26.22 -7.98 -22.43
CA ASP A 50 27.51 -7.37 -22.77
C ASP A 50 28.66 -8.38 -22.66
N ILE A 51 28.69 -9.20 -21.60
CA ILE A 51 29.66 -10.30 -21.44
C ILE A 51 29.58 -11.26 -22.63
N LYS A 52 28.36 -11.70 -22.96
CA LYS A 52 28.12 -12.60 -24.09
C LYS A 52 28.53 -11.97 -25.42
N SER A 53 28.32 -10.66 -25.58
CA SER A 53 28.67 -9.92 -26.80
C SER A 53 30.18 -9.79 -26.99
N ARG A 54 30.96 -9.79 -25.90
CA ARG A 54 32.43 -9.82 -25.93
C ARG A 54 33.01 -11.20 -26.20
N GLY A 55 32.18 -12.24 -26.23
CA GLY A 55 32.59 -13.63 -26.42
C GLY A 55 33.01 -14.34 -25.14
N ASP A 56 32.81 -13.70 -23.99
CA ASP A 56 33.13 -14.27 -22.68
C ASP A 56 31.96 -15.12 -22.14
N ALA A 57 32.29 -16.06 -21.25
CA ALA A 57 31.29 -16.82 -20.50
C ALA A 57 30.92 -16.06 -19.22
N PRO A 58 29.62 -15.90 -18.90
CA PRO A 58 29.20 -15.33 -17.62
C PRO A 58 29.76 -16.10 -16.42
N SER A 59 30.18 -15.37 -15.39
CA SER A 59 30.57 -15.99 -14.14
C SER A 59 29.35 -16.47 -13.33
N SER A 60 29.58 -17.32 -12.34
CA SER A 60 28.54 -17.71 -11.37
C SER A 60 27.91 -16.48 -10.70
N ASP A 61 28.73 -15.48 -10.37
CA ASP A 61 28.30 -14.25 -9.69
C ASP A 61 27.40 -13.37 -10.59
N ASP A 62 27.62 -13.38 -11.91
CA ASP A 62 26.78 -12.64 -12.86
C ASP A 62 25.41 -13.29 -13.00
N ILE A 63 25.37 -14.63 -13.01
CA ILE A 63 24.13 -15.42 -13.04
C ILE A 63 23.37 -15.23 -11.72
N GLU A 64 24.08 -15.28 -10.59
CA GLU A 64 23.49 -15.12 -9.26
C GLU A 64 22.90 -13.71 -9.07
N ARG A 65 23.57 -12.67 -9.55
CA ARG A 65 23.03 -11.29 -9.53
C ARG A 65 21.70 -11.16 -10.27
N VAL A 66 21.56 -11.79 -11.45
CA VAL A 66 20.28 -11.80 -12.18
C VAL A 66 19.21 -12.60 -11.42
N HIS A 67 19.59 -13.75 -10.84
CA HIS A 67 18.66 -14.56 -10.07
C HIS A 67 18.16 -13.85 -8.81
N GLN A 68 19.05 -13.15 -8.09
CA GLN A 68 18.71 -12.34 -6.92
C GLN A 68 17.78 -11.18 -7.30
N ALA A 69 18.09 -10.43 -8.37
CA ALA A 69 17.24 -9.34 -8.85
C ALA A 69 15.85 -9.85 -9.28
N MET A 70 15.79 -11.01 -9.95
CA MET A 70 14.55 -11.68 -10.31
C MET A 70 13.74 -12.08 -9.07
N SER A 71 14.39 -12.71 -8.08
CA SER A 71 13.75 -13.15 -6.85
C SER A 71 13.21 -11.98 -6.03
N SER A 72 13.96 -10.88 -5.93
CA SER A 72 13.51 -9.64 -5.25
C SER A 72 12.24 -9.11 -5.91
N ARG A 73 12.26 -8.95 -7.23
CA ARG A 73 11.12 -8.47 -8.01
C ARG A 73 9.88 -9.36 -7.86
N THR A 74 10.06 -10.68 -7.83
CA THR A 74 8.97 -11.64 -7.59
C THR A 74 8.41 -11.51 -6.17
N ASN A 75 9.27 -11.42 -5.16
CA ASN A 75 8.84 -11.29 -3.76
C ASN A 75 8.04 -10.00 -3.53
N THR A 76 8.54 -8.87 -4.04
CA THR A 76 7.85 -7.57 -3.96
C THR A 76 6.46 -7.64 -4.60
N ARG A 77 6.34 -8.28 -5.77
CA ARG A 77 5.04 -8.47 -6.44
C ARG A 77 4.08 -9.34 -5.63
N LEU A 78 4.57 -10.44 -5.05
CA LEU A 78 3.74 -11.33 -4.23
C LEU A 78 3.23 -10.62 -2.98
N GLU A 79 4.09 -9.83 -2.32
CA GLU A 79 3.70 -9.06 -1.12
C GLU A 79 2.60 -8.04 -1.44
N ILE A 80 2.73 -7.31 -2.56
CA ILE A 80 1.68 -6.40 -3.03
C ILE A 80 0.37 -7.15 -3.25
N MET A 81 0.40 -8.30 -3.93
CA MET A 81 -0.80 -9.11 -4.17
C MET A 81 -1.48 -9.57 -2.87
N THR A 82 -0.69 -10.01 -1.88
CA THR A 82 -1.21 -10.43 -0.58
C THR A 82 -1.88 -9.28 0.16
N ILE A 83 -1.24 -8.10 0.21
CA ILE A 83 -1.84 -6.94 0.89
C ILE A 83 -3.15 -6.53 0.21
N MET A 84 -3.22 -6.61 -1.11
CA MET A 84 -4.43 -6.26 -1.86
C MET A 84 -5.57 -7.24 -1.64
N GLN A 85 -5.25 -8.54 -1.57
CA GLN A 85 -6.24 -9.54 -1.19
C GLN A 85 -6.77 -9.26 0.22
N ASP A 86 -5.89 -8.97 1.17
CA ASP A 86 -6.26 -8.64 2.54
C ASP A 86 -7.11 -7.35 2.65
N ILE A 87 -6.91 -6.36 1.77
CA ILE A 87 -7.77 -5.17 1.67
C ILE A 87 -9.12 -5.55 1.05
N GLY A 88 -9.12 -6.36 -0.01
CA GLY A 88 -10.31 -6.87 -0.67
C GLY A 88 -11.21 -7.66 0.28
N ASP A 89 -10.64 -8.53 1.10
CA ASP A 89 -11.34 -9.32 2.12
C ASP A 89 -11.99 -8.45 3.20
N LYS A 90 -11.47 -7.23 3.42
CA LYS A 90 -12.04 -6.24 4.33
C LYS A 90 -13.03 -5.28 3.68
N SER A 91 -13.19 -5.32 2.36
CA SER A 91 -14.07 -4.39 1.64
C SER A 91 -15.51 -4.46 2.14
N GLU A 92 -16.02 -5.65 2.44
CA GLU A 92 -17.37 -5.83 2.97
C GLU A 92 -17.55 -5.15 4.33
N LEU A 93 -16.59 -5.34 5.25
CA LEU A 93 -16.60 -4.68 6.57
C LEU A 93 -16.50 -3.15 6.42
N ILE A 94 -15.67 -2.67 5.50
CA ILE A 94 -15.52 -1.24 5.18
C ILE A 94 -16.86 -0.67 4.71
N PHE A 95 -17.57 -1.34 3.81
CA PHE A 95 -18.87 -0.89 3.31
C PHE A 95 -19.94 -0.91 4.39
N GLN A 96 -19.99 -1.96 5.21
CA GLN A 96 -20.95 -2.07 6.31
C GLN A 96 -20.76 -0.94 7.34
N LEU A 97 -19.52 -0.63 7.70
CA LEU A 97 -19.23 0.40 8.71
C LEU A 97 -19.30 1.83 8.16
N ARG A 98 -19.27 2.02 6.84
CA ARG A 98 -19.20 3.33 6.19
C ARG A 98 -20.40 4.21 6.51
N ASP A 99 -21.61 3.73 6.29
CA ASP A 99 -22.81 4.55 6.36
C ASP A 99 -23.09 5.00 7.81
N ASP A 100 -22.89 4.09 8.77
CA ASP A 100 -22.94 4.36 10.20
C ASP A 100 -21.87 5.38 10.62
N TYR A 101 -20.65 5.24 10.10
CA TYR A 101 -19.56 6.17 10.38
C TYR A 101 -19.79 7.56 9.77
N GLU A 102 -20.39 7.66 8.58
CA GLU A 102 -20.77 8.94 7.98
C GLU A 102 -21.81 9.67 8.83
N ALA A 103 -22.81 8.94 9.35
CA ALA A 103 -23.81 9.50 10.26
C ALA A 103 -23.17 9.97 11.58
N TYR A 104 -22.30 9.14 12.16
CA TYR A 104 -21.51 9.48 13.35
C TYR A 104 -20.67 10.75 13.15
N CYS A 105 -19.91 10.85 12.05
CA CYS A 105 -19.08 12.01 11.75
C CYS A 105 -19.91 13.29 11.54
N LYS A 106 -21.07 13.19 10.88
CA LYS A 106 -21.99 14.32 10.71
C LYS A 106 -22.55 14.79 12.06
N ALA A 107 -22.87 13.88 12.97
CA ALA A 107 -23.33 14.21 14.31
C ALA A 107 -22.22 14.88 15.14
N LEU A 108 -21.00 14.35 15.10
CA LEU A 108 -19.83 14.91 15.78
C LEU A 108 -19.51 16.32 15.30
N ARG A 109 -19.43 16.54 13.98
CA ARG A 109 -19.11 17.87 13.42
C ARG A 109 -20.10 18.95 13.85
N LYS A 110 -21.37 18.61 14.06
CA LYS A 110 -22.38 19.55 14.59
C LYS A 110 -22.15 19.89 16.06
N ALA A 111 -21.53 18.98 16.82
CA ALA A 111 -21.25 19.15 18.25
C ALA A 111 -19.83 19.70 18.54
N MET A 112 -18.99 19.84 17.51
CA MET A 112 -17.61 20.30 17.64
C MET A 112 -17.51 21.78 17.99
N LYS A 113 -16.51 22.11 18.82
CA LYS A 113 -16.20 23.50 19.16
C LYS A 113 -15.34 24.14 18.06
N PRO A 114 -15.40 25.48 17.91
CA PRO A 114 -14.51 26.19 17.00
C PRO A 114 -13.03 25.88 17.30
N GLY A 115 -12.29 25.44 16.27
CA GLY A 115 -10.86 25.10 16.36
C GLY A 115 -10.53 23.61 16.57
N GLU A 116 -11.53 22.76 16.82
CA GLU A 116 -11.32 21.31 16.87
C GLU A 116 -11.16 20.72 15.45
N LYS A 117 -10.26 19.75 15.28
CA LYS A 117 -10.06 19.07 13.98
C LYS A 117 -11.16 18.01 13.76
N PRO A 118 -11.80 18.00 12.59
CA PRO A 118 -12.87 17.05 12.32
C PRO A 118 -12.33 15.63 12.22
N PRO A 119 -13.16 14.61 12.53
CA PRO A 119 -12.78 13.23 12.28
C PRO A 119 -12.59 12.99 10.77
N PRO A 120 -11.63 12.13 10.38
CA PRO A 120 -11.41 11.72 9.00
C PRO A 120 -12.66 11.03 8.44
N MET A 121 -12.99 11.24 7.18
CA MET A 121 -14.20 10.66 6.58
C MET A 121 -13.93 9.28 5.98
N ALA A 122 -14.89 8.35 6.05
CA ALA A 122 -14.76 7.05 5.38
C ALA A 122 -14.59 7.21 3.86
N SER A 123 -15.17 8.27 3.27
CA SER A 123 -15.01 8.60 1.86
C SER A 123 -13.57 8.95 1.47
N GLU A 124 -12.76 9.52 2.37
CA GLU A 124 -11.34 9.81 2.13
C GLU A 124 -10.55 8.51 2.00
N VAL A 125 -10.83 7.53 2.87
CA VAL A 125 -10.17 6.23 2.89
C VAL A 125 -10.60 5.39 1.68
N LEU A 126 -11.88 5.41 1.31
CA LEU A 126 -12.36 4.77 0.07
C LEU A 126 -11.69 5.35 -1.17
N LYS A 127 -11.42 6.66 -1.17
CA LYS A 127 -10.67 7.31 -2.24
C LYS A 127 -9.21 6.83 -2.27
N GLU A 128 -8.55 6.75 -1.12
CA GLU A 128 -7.18 6.22 -1.01
C GLU A 128 -7.09 4.75 -1.48
N ILE A 129 -8.08 3.91 -1.13
CA ILE A 129 -8.18 2.52 -1.64
C ILE A 129 -8.32 2.53 -3.16
N ALA A 130 -9.20 3.38 -3.70
CA ALA A 130 -9.40 3.47 -5.15
C ALA A 130 -8.14 3.95 -5.88
N GLU A 131 -7.40 4.90 -5.30
CA GLU A 131 -6.11 5.38 -5.84
C GLU A 131 -5.06 4.26 -5.88
N VAL A 132 -4.94 3.45 -4.82
CA VAL A 132 -4.03 2.29 -4.81
C VAL A 132 -4.47 1.22 -5.81
N MET A 133 -5.77 0.93 -5.88
CA MET A 133 -6.33 0.00 -6.87
C MET A 133 -6.05 0.46 -8.31
N ASP A 134 -6.08 1.77 -8.57
CA ASP A 134 -5.80 2.33 -9.89
C ASP A 134 -4.30 2.26 -10.25
N LEU A 135 -3.44 2.60 -9.29
CA LEU A 135 -1.98 2.50 -9.43
C LEU A 135 -1.57 1.08 -9.87
N LEU A 136 -2.21 0.05 -9.31
CA LEU A 136 -1.92 -1.35 -9.63
C LEU A 136 -2.54 -1.85 -10.95
N LYS A 137 -3.56 -1.16 -11.48
CA LYS A 137 -4.12 -1.49 -12.81
C LYS A 137 -3.23 -1.04 -13.96
N THR A 138 -2.31 -0.11 -13.71
CA THR A 138 -1.42 0.43 -14.75
C THR A 138 -0.29 -0.52 -15.18
N ASP A 139 -0.18 -1.72 -14.58
CA ASP A 139 0.82 -2.74 -14.90
C ASP A 139 0.35 -3.88 -15.83
N VAL A 140 -0.74 -3.71 -16.58
CA VAL A 140 -1.15 -4.68 -17.63
C VAL A 140 -0.62 -4.29 -19.00
#